data_AF-A0A3N4LIX0-F1
#
_entry.id   AF-A0A3N4LIX0-F1
#
_cell.length_a   1.000
_cell.length_b   1.000
_cell.length_c   1.000
_cell.angle_alpha   90.00
_cell.angle_beta   90.00
_cell.angle_gamma   90.00
#
_symmetry.space_group_name_H-M   'P 1'
#
loop_
_entity.id
_entity.type
_entity.pdbx_description
1 polymer ?
#
loop_
_entity_poly.entity_id
_entity_poly.type
_entity_poly.pdbx_seq_one_letter_code
_entity_poly.pdbx_strand_id
1 'polypeptide(L)'
;MVQSFFPQVKHTADTRKNSRKYKSDVWAKAWLAKKVSAIWRMAARRQKRLKKHKEPSYSLSEPDVSEGYSELYRVCCVLSRIPLTTFTAGNSTYHSVKWPVQKLGSNYALTVPSPYSTDIRLDVAIDLSDLLCKLPDTMKTIYEKADPKKLINLMLPEGVIGKEARKVAAAFWLWLCITDDILEAMEMDEDFVQGINDMHAALAGSTNTAQYDNNSQISFITHLFRDMVYDTVLQDEDSKNSKVQWQQNFIACVQEIAHAFTVERPLFNAGKRVILEDWMNLRVVTISARPFMILARASLNIPGGMSILGNPLLDGYQRYTGKQTETETELGCLESTLQCILGLQNDILGWEKDNAENLNLNCIQILIAQGKDSMNPTDTYKLSLTTAIEAHNQLVISAVSRAFEILNGSRNIPDNSSRRESLVPSLCSSDVGNIANGRVSAEASPGTSTVDLCSPTTQQQQPREAEVDIVDTDSEAESRSTREVSFCLFGQAAKFSQSITEISCREARALIHDQEQIERKRICQYVRVLLNMANGMANWMIACKRYAVKNKC
;
A
#
# COMPACT_ATOMS: atom_id res chain seq x y z
N MET A 1 32.48 41.84 0.28
CA MET A 1 31.95 40.92 -0.75
C MET A 1 30.76 40.21 -0.12
N VAL A 2 29.49 40.38 -0.45
CA VAL A 2 28.83 40.81 -1.68
C VAL A 2 27.66 41.74 -1.30
N GLN A 3 27.69 42.96 -1.82
CA GLN A 3 26.54 43.84 -2.01
C GLN A 3 25.99 43.61 -3.43
N SER A 4 24.75 44.04 -3.65
CA SER A 4 24.01 44.15 -4.92
C SER A 4 23.14 42.94 -5.29
N PHE A 5 21.82 43.12 -5.18
CA PHE A 5 20.78 42.77 -6.17
C PHE A 5 19.40 43.12 -5.60
N PHE A 6 18.96 44.37 -5.78
CA PHE A 6 17.52 44.70 -5.78
C PHE A 6 17.28 45.85 -6.78
N PRO A 7 16.38 45.70 -7.76
CA PRO A 7 16.06 46.78 -8.68
C PRO A 7 15.23 47.86 -7.98
N GLN A 8 15.53 49.12 -8.29
CA GLN A 8 14.70 50.27 -7.91
C GLN A 8 13.36 50.20 -8.65
N VAL A 9 12.27 50.04 -7.90
CA VAL A 9 10.90 50.18 -8.41
C VAL A 9 10.41 51.60 -8.14
N LYS A 10 10.04 52.32 -9.21
CA LYS A 10 9.45 53.66 -9.17
C LYS A 10 8.14 53.64 -8.38
N HIS A 11 8.00 54.58 -7.45
CA HIS A 11 6.80 54.81 -6.65
C HIS A 11 5.65 55.33 -7.51
N THR A 12 4.62 54.52 -7.70
CA THR A 12 3.24 54.99 -7.94
C THR A 12 2.38 54.64 -6.71
N ALA A 13 1.50 55.57 -6.35
CA ALA A 13 0.83 55.63 -5.07
C ALA A 13 -0.28 54.58 -4.93
N ASP A 14 0.02 53.44 -4.30
CA ASP A 14 -1.00 52.56 -3.70
C ASP A 14 -0.47 51.64 -2.57
N THR A 15 0.35 52.18 -1.66
CA THR A 15 1.23 51.36 -0.78
C THR A 15 0.76 51.13 0.66
N ARG A 16 -0.42 51.60 1.08
CA ARG A 16 -0.85 51.39 2.49
C ARG A 16 -1.42 50.00 2.79
N LYS A 17 -2.06 49.31 1.84
CA LYS A 17 -2.61 47.96 2.07
C LYS A 17 -1.56 46.85 1.92
N ASN A 18 -0.57 47.00 1.03
CA ASN A 18 0.47 45.97 0.82
C ASN A 18 1.59 45.98 1.88
N SER A 19 1.85 47.11 2.56
CA SER A 19 2.91 47.17 3.57
C SER A 19 2.60 46.39 4.87
N ARG A 20 1.31 46.24 5.23
CA ARG A 20 0.90 45.43 6.39
C ARG A 20 1.03 43.93 6.12
N LYS A 21 0.67 43.48 4.91
CA LYS A 21 0.81 42.08 4.49
C LYS A 21 2.28 41.68 4.40
N TYR A 22 3.13 42.54 3.84
CA TYR A 22 4.56 42.28 3.74
C TYR A 22 5.27 42.22 5.11
N LYS A 23 4.92 43.13 6.05
CA LYS A 23 5.45 43.08 7.42
C LYS A 23 4.99 41.84 8.19
N SER A 24 3.74 41.41 8.01
CA SER A 24 3.20 40.16 8.56
C SER A 24 4.02 38.94 8.10
N ASP A 25 4.30 38.84 6.80
CA ASP A 25 5.02 37.69 6.23
C ASP A 25 6.49 37.63 6.66
N VAL A 26 7.15 38.78 6.78
CA VAL A 26 8.54 38.85 7.28
C VAL A 26 8.62 38.44 8.75
N TRP A 27 7.67 38.87 9.58
CA TRP A 27 7.59 38.45 10.98
C TRP A 27 7.25 36.96 11.13
N ALA A 28 6.34 36.43 10.31
CA ALA A 28 6.01 35.01 10.29
C ALA A 28 7.22 34.14 9.90
N LYS A 29 7.99 34.56 8.88
CA LYS A 29 9.23 33.86 8.45
C LYS A 29 10.33 33.94 9.51
N ALA A 30 10.52 35.09 10.15
CA ALA A 30 11.51 35.24 11.23
C ALA A 30 11.14 34.42 12.49
N TRP A 31 9.85 34.38 12.83
CA TRP A 31 9.33 33.55 13.92
C TRP A 31 9.50 32.05 13.63
N LEU A 32 9.21 31.62 12.40
CA LEU A 32 9.41 30.24 11.94
C LEU A 32 10.88 29.82 11.99
N ALA A 33 11.80 30.67 11.49
CA ALA A 33 13.24 30.41 11.53
C ALA A 33 13.76 30.26 12.97
N LYS A 34 13.27 31.09 13.91
CA LYS A 34 13.65 31.02 15.33
C LYS A 34 13.16 29.73 15.99
N LYS A 35 11.98 29.23 15.59
CA LYS A 35 11.43 27.94 16.05
C LYS A 35 12.21 26.76 15.47
N VAL A 36 12.48 26.74 14.16
CA VAL A 36 13.29 25.70 13.50
C VAL A 36 14.69 25.58 14.15
N SER A 37 15.34 26.72 14.42
CA SER A 37 16.63 26.75 15.13
C SER A 37 16.56 26.21 16.58
N ALA A 38 15.44 26.39 17.28
CA ALA A 38 15.25 25.82 18.61
C ALA A 38 15.05 24.29 18.55
N ILE A 39 14.39 23.80 17.49
CA ILE A 39 14.14 22.38 17.26
C ILE A 39 15.44 21.63 16.96
N TRP A 40 16.27 22.15 16.06
CA TRP A 40 17.61 21.59 15.79
C TRP A 40 18.48 21.52 17.05
N ARG A 41 18.40 22.52 17.93
CA ARG A 41 19.10 22.51 19.22
C ARG A 41 18.55 21.46 20.20
N MET A 42 17.26 21.15 20.18
CA MET A 42 16.68 20.08 20.99
C MET A 42 17.05 18.70 20.46
N ALA A 43 17.02 18.49 19.14
CA ALA A 43 17.46 17.25 18.50
C ALA A 43 18.95 16.95 18.78
N ALA A 44 19.82 17.96 18.65
CA ALA A 44 21.24 17.84 18.99
C ALA A 44 21.47 17.50 20.48
N ARG A 45 20.67 18.07 21.39
CA ARG A 45 20.73 17.72 22.83
C ARG A 45 20.23 16.31 23.11
N ARG A 46 19.22 15.82 22.38
CA ARG A 46 18.70 14.45 22.47
C ARG A 46 19.75 13.43 22.01
N GLN A 47 20.38 13.64 20.85
CA GLN A 47 21.49 12.80 20.38
C GLN A 47 22.66 12.79 21.38
N LYS A 48 22.97 13.92 22.01
CA LYS A 48 24.02 13.99 23.04
C LYS A 48 23.68 13.23 24.33
N ARG A 49 22.39 13.13 24.69
CA ARG A 49 21.92 12.32 25.84
C ARG A 49 21.91 10.83 25.52
N LEU A 50 21.49 10.46 24.32
CA LEU A 50 21.52 9.07 23.83
C LEU A 50 22.95 8.52 23.77
N LYS A 51 23.94 9.35 23.40
CA LYS A 51 25.37 8.96 23.45
C LYS A 51 25.93 8.82 24.87
N LYS A 52 25.25 9.34 25.91
CA LYS A 52 25.75 9.36 27.30
C LYS A 52 25.19 8.22 28.16
N HIS A 53 24.03 7.67 27.82
CA HIS A 53 23.45 6.51 28.50
C HIS A 53 23.65 5.26 27.62
N LYS A 54 24.48 4.32 28.08
CA LYS A 54 24.57 2.96 27.53
C LYS A 54 23.31 2.15 27.89
N GLU A 55 22.16 2.56 27.39
CA GLU A 55 20.99 1.68 27.31
C GLU A 55 21.03 0.96 25.95
N PRO A 56 20.49 -0.27 25.82
CA PRO A 56 20.45 -0.98 24.56
C PRO A 56 19.66 -0.16 23.56
N SER A 57 20.38 0.50 22.66
CA SER A 57 19.78 1.25 21.57
C SER A 57 19.23 0.25 20.56
N TYR A 58 17.91 0.12 20.50
CA TYR A 58 17.27 -0.18 19.23
C TYR A 58 17.57 1.01 18.30
N SER A 59 18.65 0.90 17.52
CA SER A 59 18.98 1.89 16.51
C SER A 59 18.16 1.60 15.27
N LEU A 60 16.97 2.19 15.18
CA LEU A 60 16.33 2.39 13.90
C LEU A 60 17.19 3.42 13.14
N SER A 61 17.84 2.97 12.07
CA SER A 61 18.62 3.82 11.17
C SER A 61 17.75 4.94 10.57
N GLU A 62 18.33 6.13 10.38
CA GLU A 62 17.65 7.27 9.73
C GLU A 62 17.11 6.86 8.34
N PRO A 63 15.79 6.96 8.07
CA PRO A 63 15.24 6.60 6.78
C PRO A 63 15.42 7.72 5.76
N ASP A 64 15.89 7.35 4.58
CA ASP A 64 15.86 8.18 3.38
C ASP A 64 14.40 8.38 2.95
N VAL A 65 13.89 9.61 3.07
CA VAL A 65 12.45 9.92 3.03
C VAL A 65 11.94 9.90 1.59
N SER A 66 11.26 8.81 1.22
CA SER A 66 10.44 8.73 0.00
C SER A 66 8.94 8.62 0.34
N GLU A 67 8.11 9.15 -0.57
CA GLU A 67 6.78 9.75 -0.35
C GLU A 67 5.73 8.95 0.45
N GLY A 68 5.75 7.61 0.48
CA GLY A 68 4.77 6.83 1.26
C GLY A 68 4.90 6.96 2.79
N TYR A 69 6.12 7.06 3.33
CA TYR A 69 6.39 7.31 4.75
C TYR A 69 6.31 8.79 5.10
N SER A 70 6.29 9.69 4.09
CA SER A 70 5.96 11.10 4.30
C SER A 70 4.60 11.21 4.98
N GLU A 71 3.64 10.34 4.67
CA GLU A 71 2.31 10.45 5.26
C GLU A 71 2.26 9.99 6.72
N LEU A 72 2.95 8.92 7.10
CA LEU A 72 3.03 8.45 8.49
C LEU A 72 3.91 9.39 9.34
N TYR A 73 5.00 9.89 8.75
CA TYR A 73 5.77 11.02 9.29
C TYR A 73 4.93 12.29 9.37
N ARG A 74 4.04 12.57 8.41
CA ARG A 74 3.08 13.67 8.45
C ARG A 74 2.06 13.44 9.55
N VAL A 75 1.55 12.23 9.78
CA VAL A 75 0.71 11.91 10.94
C VAL A 75 1.45 12.26 12.22
N CYS A 76 2.69 11.80 12.37
CA CYS A 76 3.51 12.13 13.53
C CYS A 76 3.81 13.63 13.63
N CYS A 77 4.02 14.33 12.52
CA CYS A 77 4.24 15.77 12.45
C CYS A 77 2.98 16.59 12.75
N VAL A 78 1.82 16.16 12.24
CA VAL A 78 0.50 16.77 12.45
C VAL A 78 0.08 16.59 13.90
N LEU A 79 0.27 15.39 14.46
CA LEU A 79 0.04 15.14 15.87
C LEU A 79 1.06 15.86 16.78
N SER A 80 2.26 16.19 16.29
CA SER A 80 3.28 16.87 17.09
C SER A 80 3.35 18.40 16.94
N ARG A 81 2.79 19.06 15.89
CA ARG A 81 2.81 20.54 15.69
C ARG A 81 1.76 21.11 14.69
N ILE A 82 0.94 22.07 15.17
CA ILE A 82 0.27 23.29 14.56
C ILE A 82 -0.20 23.35 13.07
N PRO A 83 -1.13 24.27 12.72
CA PRO A 83 -2.33 24.02 11.92
C PRO A 83 -2.08 23.97 10.40
N LEU A 84 -2.65 22.99 9.71
CA LEU A 84 -2.66 22.98 8.24
C LEU A 84 -3.87 23.76 7.72
N THR A 85 -3.62 24.52 6.66
CA THR A 85 -4.61 25.33 5.95
C THR A 85 -5.72 24.45 5.37
N THR A 86 -6.97 24.83 5.62
CA THR A 86 -8.19 24.19 5.11
C THR A 86 -8.18 24.09 3.59
N PHE A 87 -8.19 22.87 3.06
CA PHE A 87 -8.47 22.59 1.66
C PHE A 87 -9.97 22.34 1.52
N THR A 88 -10.69 23.22 0.83
CA THR A 88 -12.11 23.01 0.49
C THR A 88 -12.19 22.28 -0.84
N ALA A 89 -12.33 20.96 -0.81
CA ALA A 89 -12.73 20.18 -1.99
C ALA A 89 -14.23 20.40 -2.23
N GLY A 90 -14.59 20.86 -3.42
CA GLY A 90 -15.97 21.17 -3.80
C GLY A 90 -16.86 19.92 -3.91
N ASN A 91 -18.05 20.02 -3.30
CA ASN A 91 -19.26 19.24 -3.53
C ASN A 91 -19.17 17.71 -3.31
N SER A 92 -18.94 17.35 -2.04
CA SER A 92 -19.26 16.10 -1.31
C SER A 92 -18.70 14.77 -1.81
N THR A 93 -17.49 14.44 -1.35
CA THR A 93 -16.86 13.10 -1.40
C THR A 93 -16.68 12.47 0.00
N TYR A 94 -17.10 13.17 1.06
CA TYR A 94 -17.05 12.74 2.46
C TYR A 94 -18.24 13.33 3.25
N HIS A 95 -18.54 12.74 4.41
CA HIS A 95 -19.53 13.25 5.36
C HIS A 95 -19.01 13.12 6.80
N SER A 96 -19.77 13.65 7.76
CA SER A 96 -19.41 13.59 9.17
C SER A 96 -20.22 12.51 9.88
N VAL A 97 -19.54 11.61 10.59
CA VAL A 97 -20.19 10.71 11.54
C VAL A 97 -20.00 11.28 12.94
N LYS A 98 -21.10 11.43 13.67
CA LYS A 98 -21.12 11.99 15.02
C LYS A 98 -21.22 10.88 16.06
N TRP A 99 -20.51 11.04 17.16
CA TRP A 99 -20.66 10.18 18.33
C TRP A 99 -20.57 11.00 19.62
N PRO A 100 -21.25 10.55 20.69
CA PRO A 100 -21.14 11.16 21.99
C PRO A 100 -19.82 10.78 22.65
N VAL A 101 -19.19 11.75 23.32
CA VAL A 101 -18.06 11.52 24.24
C VAL A 101 -18.53 11.88 25.64
N GLN A 102 -18.95 10.88 26.40
CA GLN A 102 -19.61 11.02 27.70
C GLN A 102 -18.75 11.79 28.70
N LYS A 103 -17.45 11.46 28.77
CA LYS A 103 -16.47 12.07 29.68
C LYS A 103 -16.30 13.57 29.45
N LEU A 104 -16.56 14.05 28.23
CA LEU A 104 -16.47 15.46 27.86
C LEU A 104 -17.84 16.14 27.73
N GLY A 105 -18.94 15.40 27.92
CA GLY A 105 -20.31 15.90 27.81
C GLY A 105 -20.61 16.55 26.45
N SER A 106 -19.96 16.10 25.38
CA SER A 106 -19.99 16.76 24.06
C SER A 106 -20.08 15.73 22.93
N ASN A 107 -20.65 16.14 21.80
CA ASN A 107 -20.64 15.34 20.57
C ASN A 107 -19.46 15.76 19.70
N TYR A 108 -18.69 14.78 19.24
CA TYR A 108 -17.60 14.98 18.30
C TYR A 108 -17.97 14.43 16.92
N ALA A 109 -17.22 14.80 15.89
CA ALA A 109 -17.47 14.41 14.51
C ALA A 109 -16.18 14.00 13.79
N LEU A 110 -16.22 12.86 13.11
CA LEU A 110 -15.16 12.37 12.23
C LEU A 110 -15.60 12.58 10.80
N THR A 111 -14.72 13.14 9.99
CA THR A 111 -14.88 13.15 8.55
C THR A 111 -14.59 11.75 8.03
N VAL A 112 -15.50 11.13 7.30
CA VAL A 112 -15.31 9.82 6.68
C VAL A 112 -15.65 9.91 5.19
N PRO A 113 -15.02 9.10 4.31
CA PRO A 113 -15.42 9.04 2.92
C PRO A 113 -16.90 8.70 2.76
N SER A 114 -17.51 9.14 1.66
CA SER A 114 -18.86 8.70 1.30
C SER A 114 -18.92 7.17 1.16
N PRO A 115 -20.06 6.54 1.51
CA PRO A 115 -20.19 5.09 1.39
C PRO A 115 -20.13 4.69 -0.10
N TYR A 116 -19.75 3.43 -0.36
CA TYR A 116 -19.68 2.90 -1.73
C TYR A 116 -21.03 3.01 -2.45
N SER A 117 -22.11 2.77 -1.71
CA SER A 117 -23.50 2.87 -2.16
C SER A 117 -24.35 3.43 -1.03
N THR A 118 -25.46 4.11 -1.34
CA THR A 118 -26.49 4.44 -0.36
C THR A 118 -27.31 3.21 0.06
N ASP A 119 -27.30 2.17 -0.76
CA ASP A 119 -28.10 0.95 -0.60
C ASP A 119 -27.27 -0.20 -0.01
N ILE A 120 -26.46 0.10 1.02
CA ILE A 120 -25.69 -0.96 1.70
C ILE A 120 -26.65 -1.92 2.40
N ARG A 121 -26.69 -3.15 1.90
CA ARG A 121 -27.45 -4.24 2.50
C ARG A 121 -26.68 -4.81 3.68
N LEU A 122 -27.18 -4.55 4.89
CA LEU A 122 -26.62 -5.10 6.13
C LEU A 122 -27.16 -6.50 6.47
N ASP A 123 -28.26 -6.90 5.83
CA ASP A 123 -28.95 -8.17 6.05
C ASP A 123 -28.25 -9.37 5.39
N VAL A 124 -27.37 -9.11 4.41
CA VAL A 124 -26.66 -10.12 3.62
C VAL A 124 -26.02 -11.17 4.52
N ALA A 125 -26.41 -12.42 4.32
CA ALA A 125 -25.92 -13.54 5.10
C ALA A 125 -24.42 -13.78 4.82
N ILE A 126 -23.63 -13.80 5.90
CA ILE A 126 -22.26 -14.32 5.91
C ILE A 126 -22.31 -15.56 6.80
N ASP A 127 -22.11 -16.72 6.18
CA ASP A 127 -22.21 -18.00 6.87
C ASP A 127 -20.87 -18.37 7.51
N LEU A 128 -20.82 -18.30 8.83
CA LEU A 128 -19.70 -18.75 9.66
C LEU A 128 -20.06 -20.01 10.48
N SER A 129 -21.14 -20.70 10.14
CA SER A 129 -21.66 -21.82 10.94
C SER A 129 -20.61 -22.91 11.17
N ASP A 130 -19.79 -23.22 10.15
CA ASP A 130 -18.71 -24.22 10.22
C ASP A 130 -17.63 -23.88 11.25
N LEU A 131 -17.37 -22.59 11.47
CA LEU A 131 -16.44 -22.11 12.47
C LEU A 131 -17.10 -22.06 13.83
N LEU A 132 -18.28 -21.42 13.91
CA LEU A 132 -19.01 -21.19 15.16
C LEU A 132 -19.42 -22.48 15.86
N CYS A 133 -19.73 -23.55 15.12
CA CYS A 133 -20.09 -24.84 15.72
C CYS A 133 -18.91 -25.53 16.43
N LYS A 134 -17.66 -25.17 16.08
CA LYS A 134 -16.44 -25.69 16.68
C LYS A 134 -15.90 -24.81 17.81
N LEU A 135 -16.41 -23.58 17.95
CA LEU A 135 -15.96 -22.67 19.01
C LEU A 135 -16.53 -23.04 20.38
N PRO A 136 -15.73 -22.96 21.45
CA PRO A 136 -16.23 -22.94 22.82
C PRO A 136 -17.22 -21.79 23.05
N ASP A 137 -18.18 -21.98 23.96
CA ASP A 137 -19.22 -20.99 24.25
C ASP A 137 -18.66 -19.66 24.77
N THR A 138 -17.54 -19.69 25.49
CA THR A 138 -16.82 -18.49 25.95
C THR A 138 -16.40 -17.60 24.78
N MET A 139 -15.94 -18.20 23.67
CA MET A 139 -15.52 -17.49 22.45
C MET A 139 -16.71 -17.03 21.61
N LYS A 140 -17.87 -17.70 21.68
CA LYS A 140 -19.08 -17.25 20.97
C LYS A 140 -19.58 -15.89 21.47
N THR A 141 -19.35 -15.55 22.73
CA THR A 141 -19.67 -14.21 23.25
C THR A 141 -18.84 -13.10 22.59
N ILE A 142 -17.65 -13.42 22.10
CA ILE A 142 -16.80 -12.48 21.34
C ILE A 142 -17.42 -12.22 19.98
N TYR A 143 -17.95 -13.25 19.30
CA TYR A 143 -18.68 -13.10 18.04
C TYR A 143 -19.86 -12.15 18.17
N GLU A 144 -20.69 -12.30 19.21
CA GLU A 144 -21.85 -11.43 19.44
C GLU A 144 -21.47 -9.97 19.70
N LYS A 145 -20.34 -9.73 20.37
CA LYS A 145 -19.85 -8.38 20.67
C LYS A 145 -19.17 -7.75 19.46
N ALA A 146 -18.34 -8.52 18.75
CA ALA A 146 -17.56 -8.06 17.61
C ALA A 146 -18.42 -7.88 16.36
N ASP A 147 -19.52 -8.62 16.23
CA ASP A 147 -20.44 -8.58 15.09
C ASP A 147 -19.69 -8.51 13.73
N PRO A 148 -18.86 -9.53 13.41
CA PRO A 148 -18.07 -9.53 12.19
C PRO A 148 -18.96 -9.42 10.95
N LYS A 149 -20.18 -9.97 10.99
CA LYS A 149 -21.14 -9.87 9.88
C LYS A 149 -21.43 -8.41 9.53
N LYS A 150 -21.79 -7.60 10.53
CA LYS A 150 -22.09 -6.19 10.32
C LYS A 150 -20.86 -5.42 9.84
N LEU A 151 -19.68 -5.67 10.43
CA LEU A 151 -18.43 -5.04 10.00
C LEU A 151 -18.16 -5.30 8.51
N ILE A 152 -18.20 -6.57 8.10
CA ILE A 152 -17.88 -6.95 6.72
C ILE A 152 -18.92 -6.39 5.74
N ASN A 153 -20.20 -6.36 6.09
CA ASN A 153 -21.22 -5.75 5.23
C ASN A 153 -21.03 -4.24 5.05
N LEU A 154 -20.44 -3.57 6.05
CA LEU A 154 -20.10 -2.15 5.98
C LEU A 154 -18.79 -1.89 5.20
N MET A 155 -17.77 -2.75 5.36
CA MET A 155 -16.45 -2.55 4.75
C MET A 155 -16.33 -3.10 3.33
N LEU A 156 -16.90 -4.29 3.06
CA LEU A 156 -16.74 -5.06 1.83
C LEU A 156 -18.12 -5.24 1.15
N PRO A 157 -18.49 -4.33 0.22
CA PRO A 157 -19.84 -4.30 -0.36
C PRO A 157 -20.20 -5.60 -1.11
N GLU A 158 -21.41 -6.10 -0.86
CA GLU A 158 -22.00 -7.18 -1.66
C GLU A 158 -22.11 -6.76 -3.14
N GLY A 159 -21.93 -7.71 -4.06
CA GLY A 159 -21.99 -7.47 -5.51
C GLY A 159 -20.70 -6.86 -6.08
N VAL A 160 -19.78 -6.41 -5.23
CA VAL A 160 -18.44 -5.96 -5.61
C VAL A 160 -17.39 -6.95 -5.12
N ILE A 161 -17.46 -7.31 -3.83
CA ILE A 161 -16.60 -8.31 -3.22
C ILE A 161 -17.35 -9.64 -3.12
N GLY A 162 -16.70 -10.69 -3.59
CA GLY A 162 -17.24 -12.05 -3.62
C GLY A 162 -17.59 -12.58 -2.23
N LYS A 163 -18.59 -13.46 -2.18
CA LYS A 163 -19.10 -14.08 -0.95
C LYS A 163 -17.99 -14.76 -0.14
N GLU A 164 -17.11 -15.51 -0.81
CA GLU A 164 -16.05 -16.25 -0.15
C GLU A 164 -14.97 -15.34 0.45
N ALA A 165 -14.61 -14.25 -0.22
CA ALA A 165 -13.69 -13.24 0.33
C ALA A 165 -14.28 -12.57 1.57
N ARG A 166 -15.60 -12.29 1.56
CA ARG A 166 -16.33 -11.76 2.72
C ARG A 166 -16.44 -12.76 3.86
N LYS A 167 -16.60 -14.06 3.57
CA LYS A 167 -16.56 -15.14 4.58
C LYS A 167 -15.20 -15.19 5.28
N VAL A 168 -14.10 -15.21 4.51
CA VAL A 168 -12.74 -15.21 5.08
C VAL A 168 -12.45 -13.94 5.87
N ALA A 169 -12.90 -12.77 5.38
CA ALA A 169 -12.76 -11.51 6.09
C ALA A 169 -13.47 -11.52 7.45
N ALA A 170 -14.69 -12.07 7.51
CA ALA A 170 -15.47 -12.16 8.75
C ALA A 170 -14.83 -13.15 9.74
N ALA A 171 -14.33 -14.28 9.22
CA ALA A 171 -13.60 -15.27 10.01
C ALA A 171 -12.28 -14.70 10.55
N PHE A 172 -11.55 -13.94 9.74
CA PHE A 172 -10.33 -13.24 10.15
C PHE A 172 -10.60 -12.25 11.28
N TRP A 173 -11.63 -11.42 11.14
CA TRP A 173 -11.99 -10.47 12.20
C TRP A 173 -12.34 -11.16 13.51
N LEU A 174 -13.08 -12.27 13.44
CA LEU A 174 -13.41 -13.07 14.61
C LEU A 174 -12.17 -13.70 15.24
N TRP A 175 -11.31 -14.32 14.42
CA TRP A 175 -10.03 -14.89 14.86
C TRP A 175 -9.20 -13.82 15.57
N LEU A 176 -9.01 -12.65 14.96
CA LEU A 176 -8.24 -11.54 15.52
C LEU A 176 -8.78 -11.13 16.89
N CYS A 177 -10.09 -10.90 17.02
CA CYS A 177 -10.70 -10.51 18.29
C CYS A 177 -10.54 -11.59 19.37
N ILE A 178 -10.61 -12.87 19.00
CA ILE A 178 -10.44 -13.98 19.96
C ILE A 178 -8.99 -14.07 20.40
N THR A 179 -8.04 -14.05 19.47
CA THR A 179 -6.62 -14.17 19.80
C THR A 179 -6.12 -12.98 20.60
N ASP A 180 -6.58 -11.77 20.26
CA ASP A 180 -6.27 -10.54 20.99
C ASP A 180 -6.77 -10.64 22.45
N ASP A 181 -8.05 -10.99 22.66
CA ASP A 181 -8.61 -11.17 24.00
C ASP A 181 -7.88 -12.27 24.83
N ILE A 182 -7.43 -13.36 24.19
CA ILE A 182 -6.68 -14.43 24.87
C ILE A 182 -5.27 -13.95 25.24
N LEU A 183 -4.55 -13.29 24.32
CA LEU A 183 -3.20 -12.79 24.54
C LEU A 183 -3.18 -11.67 25.60
N GLU A 184 -4.18 -10.79 25.61
CA GLU A 184 -4.34 -9.76 26.65
C GLU A 184 -4.57 -10.36 28.04
N ALA A 185 -5.28 -11.50 28.13
CA ALA A 185 -5.54 -12.18 29.39
C ALA A 185 -4.32 -12.93 29.96
N MET A 186 -3.23 -13.10 29.19
CA MET A 186 -2.01 -13.73 29.65
C MET A 186 -1.21 -12.77 30.53
N GLU A 187 -1.16 -13.05 31.83
CA GLU A 187 -0.41 -12.26 32.81
C GLU A 187 1.10 -12.54 32.73
N MET A 188 1.47 -13.81 32.52
CA MET A 188 2.87 -14.25 32.47
C MET A 188 3.45 -14.08 31.06
N ASP A 189 4.63 -13.46 30.95
CA ASP A 189 5.30 -13.25 29.67
C ASP A 189 5.70 -14.57 28.99
N GLU A 190 5.98 -15.63 29.76
CA GLU A 190 6.26 -16.97 29.23
C GLU A 190 5.05 -17.56 28.49
N ASP A 191 3.85 -17.46 29.07
CA ASP A 191 2.61 -17.92 28.45
C ASP A 191 2.28 -17.13 27.19
N PHE A 192 2.50 -15.81 27.23
CA PHE A 192 2.35 -14.94 26.05
C PHE A 192 3.28 -15.37 24.91
N VAL A 193 4.57 -15.57 25.20
CA VAL A 193 5.56 -16.00 24.20
C VAL A 193 5.19 -17.38 23.65
N GLN A 194 4.75 -18.31 24.50
CA GLN A 194 4.29 -19.62 24.05
C GLN A 194 3.06 -19.51 23.16
N GLY A 195 2.08 -18.67 23.52
CA GLY A 195 0.89 -18.41 22.72
C GLY A 195 1.21 -17.86 21.32
N ILE A 196 2.18 -16.96 21.22
CA ILE A 196 2.66 -16.45 19.93
C ILE A 196 3.36 -17.55 19.11
N ASN A 197 4.20 -18.37 19.75
CA ASN A 197 4.87 -19.49 19.08
C ASN A 197 3.85 -20.51 18.54
N ASP A 198 2.82 -20.82 19.32
CA ASP A 198 1.72 -21.70 18.92
C ASP A 198 0.97 -21.13 17.70
N MET A 199 0.71 -19.82 17.70
CA MET A 199 0.09 -19.12 16.57
C MET A 199 0.95 -19.23 15.31
N HIS A 200 2.25 -18.99 15.41
CA HIS A 200 3.18 -19.11 14.27
C HIS A 200 3.26 -20.55 13.75
N ALA A 201 3.37 -21.54 14.64
CA ALA A 201 3.40 -22.95 14.27
C ALA A 201 2.11 -23.37 13.54
N ALA A 202 0.96 -22.96 14.07
CA ALA A 202 -0.33 -23.20 13.44
C ALA A 202 -0.38 -22.57 12.04
N LEU A 203 -0.02 -21.30 11.88
CA LEU A 203 -0.02 -20.61 10.57
C LEU A 203 0.98 -21.21 9.56
N ALA A 204 2.13 -21.72 10.02
CA ALA A 204 3.17 -22.28 9.15
C ALA A 204 2.83 -23.67 8.56
N GLY A 205 1.81 -24.36 9.07
CA GLY A 205 1.45 -25.69 8.57
C GLY A 205 2.38 -26.82 9.01
N SER A 206 3.23 -26.60 10.01
CA SER A 206 4.26 -27.56 10.44
C SER A 206 3.73 -28.73 11.28
N THR A 207 2.50 -28.64 11.80
CA THR A 207 1.84 -29.71 12.56
C THR A 207 0.83 -30.46 11.68
N ASN A 208 0.90 -31.80 11.68
CA ASN A 208 -0.14 -32.65 11.11
C ASN A 208 -1.49 -32.22 11.71
N THR A 209 -2.45 -31.86 10.85
CA THR A 209 -3.83 -31.48 11.21
C THR A 209 -4.56 -32.51 12.09
N ALA A 210 -4.04 -33.73 12.19
CA ALA A 210 -4.58 -34.82 13.00
C ALA A 210 -4.38 -34.67 14.52
N GLN A 211 -3.53 -33.74 14.99
CA GLN A 211 -3.40 -33.41 16.41
C GLN A 211 -3.46 -31.91 16.60
N TYR A 212 -4.68 -31.36 16.69
CA TYR A 212 -4.87 -30.12 17.42
C TYR A 212 -4.26 -30.34 18.81
N ASP A 213 -3.27 -29.54 19.19
CA ASP A 213 -2.88 -29.50 20.59
C ASP A 213 -4.03 -28.83 21.34
N ASN A 214 -4.97 -29.66 21.79
CA ASN A 214 -6.18 -29.23 22.49
C ASN A 214 -5.86 -28.48 23.79
N ASN A 215 -4.58 -28.43 24.21
CA ASN A 215 -4.14 -27.69 25.37
C ASN A 215 -3.96 -26.19 25.10
N SER A 216 -3.81 -25.76 23.84
CA SER A 216 -3.63 -24.34 23.48
C SER A 216 -4.84 -23.79 22.72
N GLN A 217 -5.57 -22.88 23.37
CA GLN A 217 -6.73 -22.21 22.75
C GLN A 217 -6.34 -21.39 21.51
N ILE A 218 -5.16 -20.76 21.53
CA ILE A 218 -4.61 -19.98 20.41
C ILE A 218 -4.29 -20.92 19.24
N SER A 219 -3.61 -22.04 19.50
CA SER A 219 -3.32 -23.04 18.47
C SER A 219 -4.60 -23.54 17.81
N PHE A 220 -5.58 -23.94 18.63
CA PHE A 220 -6.88 -24.44 18.16
C PHE A 220 -7.60 -23.45 17.23
N ILE A 221 -7.83 -22.21 17.68
CA ILE A 221 -8.57 -21.22 16.87
C ILE A 221 -7.79 -20.83 15.60
N THR A 222 -6.47 -20.79 15.67
CA THR A 222 -5.61 -20.44 14.54
C THR A 222 -5.60 -21.53 13.48
N HIS A 223 -5.60 -22.81 13.89
CA HIS A 223 -5.76 -23.92 12.94
C HIS A 223 -7.12 -23.89 12.25
N LEU A 224 -8.22 -23.71 13.00
CA LEU A 224 -9.57 -23.62 12.40
C LEU A 224 -9.67 -22.49 11.38
N PHE A 225 -9.15 -21.32 11.71
CA PHE A 225 -9.11 -20.17 10.82
C PHE A 225 -8.26 -20.45 9.56
N ARG A 226 -7.06 -20.97 9.75
CA ARG A 226 -6.13 -21.29 8.66
C ARG A 226 -6.72 -22.32 7.69
N ASP A 227 -7.30 -23.40 8.21
CA ASP A 227 -7.91 -24.45 7.39
C ASP A 227 -9.03 -23.86 6.53
N MET A 228 -9.88 -22.99 7.10
CA MET A 228 -10.87 -22.25 6.33
C MET A 228 -10.24 -21.41 5.20
N VAL A 229 -9.12 -20.72 5.45
CA VAL A 229 -8.43 -19.92 4.41
C VAL A 229 -7.96 -20.80 3.26
N TYR A 230 -7.36 -21.97 3.55
CA TYR A 230 -6.83 -22.88 2.54
C TYR A 230 -7.91 -23.59 1.72
N ASP A 231 -9.03 -23.92 2.36
CA ASP A 231 -10.19 -24.54 1.71
C ASP A 231 -10.97 -23.55 0.84
N THR A 232 -10.81 -22.24 1.07
CA THR A 232 -11.54 -21.21 0.34
C THR A 232 -10.98 -20.97 -1.08
N VAL A 233 -11.89 -20.81 -2.04
CA VAL A 233 -11.57 -20.41 -3.42
C VAL A 233 -12.20 -19.05 -3.71
N LEU A 234 -11.40 -18.07 -4.15
CA LEU A 234 -11.86 -16.69 -4.43
C LEU A 234 -12.06 -16.37 -5.91
N GLN A 235 -11.44 -17.12 -6.81
CA GLN A 235 -11.46 -16.89 -8.27
C GLN A 235 -11.73 -18.21 -9.00
N ASP A 236 -12.31 -18.15 -10.19
CA ASP A 236 -12.51 -19.32 -11.05
C ASP A 236 -11.16 -20.01 -11.37
N GLU A 237 -11.20 -21.34 -11.45
CA GLU A 237 -10.04 -22.26 -11.39
C GLU A 237 -9.02 -22.13 -12.54
N ASP A 238 -9.20 -21.20 -13.48
CA ASP A 238 -8.42 -21.10 -14.71
C ASP A 238 -6.93 -20.76 -14.49
N SER A 239 -6.53 -20.38 -13.26
CA SER A 239 -5.12 -20.41 -12.89
C SER A 239 -4.90 -20.97 -11.48
N LYS A 240 -4.43 -22.22 -11.39
CA LYS A 240 -3.94 -22.80 -10.12
C LYS A 240 -2.90 -21.89 -9.42
N ASN A 241 -2.19 -21.07 -10.20
CA ASN A 241 -1.20 -20.12 -9.69
C ASN A 241 -1.84 -18.94 -8.91
N SER A 242 -3.04 -18.46 -9.27
CA SER A 242 -3.67 -17.33 -8.55
C SER A 242 -4.24 -17.75 -7.20
N LYS A 243 -4.78 -18.98 -7.08
CA LYS A 243 -5.29 -19.53 -5.81
C LYS A 243 -4.20 -19.53 -4.73
N VAL A 244 -3.00 -19.98 -5.09
CA VAL A 244 -1.87 -20.09 -4.16
C VAL A 244 -1.36 -18.71 -3.71
N GLN A 245 -1.38 -17.71 -4.60
CA GLN A 245 -0.74 -16.42 -4.34
C GLN A 245 -1.48 -15.58 -3.28
N TRP A 246 -2.81 -15.46 -3.34
CA TRP A 246 -3.52 -14.62 -2.37
C TRP A 246 -3.50 -15.23 -0.97
N GLN A 247 -3.59 -16.56 -0.85
CA GLN A 247 -3.52 -17.29 0.42
C GLN A 247 -2.16 -17.08 1.07
N GLN A 248 -1.08 -17.20 0.30
CA GLN A 248 0.29 -16.94 0.80
C GLN A 248 0.46 -15.50 1.27
N ASN A 249 0.05 -14.52 0.46
CA ASN A 249 0.13 -13.11 0.83
C ASN A 249 -0.70 -12.79 2.08
N PHE A 250 -1.87 -13.39 2.18
CA PHE A 250 -2.78 -13.23 3.30
C PHE A 250 -2.21 -13.84 4.59
N ILE A 251 -1.77 -15.10 4.56
CA ILE A 251 -1.16 -15.77 5.73
C ILE A 251 0.13 -15.08 6.16
N ALA A 252 0.99 -14.65 5.22
CA ALA A 252 2.17 -13.86 5.54
C ALA A 252 1.78 -12.56 6.27
N CYS A 253 0.75 -11.86 5.79
CA CYS A 253 0.23 -10.68 6.47
C CYS A 253 -0.32 -10.98 7.89
N VAL A 254 -0.96 -12.13 8.09
CA VAL A 254 -1.42 -12.56 9.43
C VAL A 254 -0.24 -12.86 10.36
N GLN A 255 0.83 -13.47 9.84
CA GLN A 255 2.06 -13.70 10.60
C GLN A 255 2.75 -12.39 10.99
N GLU A 256 2.67 -11.35 10.15
CA GLU A 256 3.17 -10.01 10.50
C GLU A 256 2.39 -9.39 11.67
N ILE A 257 1.07 -9.60 11.73
CA ILE A 257 0.24 -9.16 12.87
C ILE A 257 0.61 -9.92 14.14
N ALA A 258 0.82 -11.25 14.03
CA ALA A 258 1.28 -12.06 15.16
C ALA A 258 2.63 -11.56 15.71
N HIS A 259 3.56 -11.21 14.82
CA HIS A 259 4.82 -10.59 15.21
C HIS A 259 4.61 -9.20 15.85
N ALA A 260 3.69 -8.39 15.34
CA ALA A 260 3.38 -7.08 15.91
C ALA A 260 2.91 -7.17 17.37
N PHE A 261 2.15 -8.20 17.77
CA PHE A 261 1.79 -8.41 19.18
C PHE A 261 3.02 -8.54 20.09
N THR A 262 4.10 -9.17 19.62
CA THR A 262 5.36 -9.27 20.39
C THR A 262 6.04 -7.91 20.59
N VAL A 263 5.92 -7.02 19.60
CA VAL A 263 6.44 -5.65 19.65
C VAL A 263 5.55 -4.77 20.53
N GLU A 264 4.25 -5.06 20.58
CA GLU A 264 3.27 -4.35 21.41
C GLU A 264 3.43 -4.63 22.90
N ARG A 265 3.71 -5.89 23.28
CA ARG A 265 3.76 -6.33 24.69
C ARG A 265 4.66 -5.46 25.58
N PRO A 266 5.92 -5.12 25.20
CA PRO A 266 6.78 -4.25 26.00
C PRO A 266 6.23 -2.82 26.17
N LEU A 267 5.40 -2.33 25.26
CA LEU A 267 4.86 -0.96 25.31
C LEU A 267 3.81 -0.80 26.42
N PHE A 268 3.07 -1.85 26.77
CA PHE A 268 2.17 -1.82 27.94
C PHE A 268 2.92 -1.47 29.23
N ASN A 269 4.15 -1.98 29.36
CA ASN A 269 5.01 -1.77 30.53
C ASN A 269 5.83 -0.46 30.45
N ALA A 270 5.86 0.22 29.31
CA ALA A 270 6.61 1.47 29.15
C ALA A 270 5.97 2.65 29.89
N GLY A 271 4.67 2.54 30.24
CA GLY A 271 3.91 3.58 30.92
C GLY A 271 3.89 4.89 30.11
N LYS A 272 4.21 6.03 30.75
CA LYS A 272 4.24 7.35 30.10
C LYS A 272 5.37 7.55 29.07
N ARG A 273 6.21 6.53 28.84
CA ARG A 273 7.38 6.64 27.96
C ARG A 273 7.10 6.26 26.50
N VAL A 274 5.90 5.77 26.20
CA VAL A 274 5.52 5.44 24.82
C VAL A 274 5.60 6.68 23.94
N ILE A 275 6.38 6.58 22.87
CA ILE A 275 6.50 7.63 21.86
C ILE A 275 5.37 7.41 20.86
N LEU A 276 4.70 8.52 20.48
CA LEU A 276 3.54 8.46 19.60
C LEU A 276 3.88 7.89 18.22
N GLU A 277 5.08 8.20 17.71
CA GLU A 277 5.59 7.67 16.44
C GLU A 277 5.75 6.16 16.47
N ASP A 278 6.36 5.61 17.52
CA ASP A 278 6.51 4.17 17.71
C ASP A 278 5.14 3.48 17.78
N TRP A 279 4.20 4.08 18.51
CA TRP A 279 2.82 3.59 18.56
C TRP A 279 2.16 3.61 17.18
N MET A 280 2.23 4.71 16.43
CA MET A 280 1.57 4.80 15.12
C MET A 280 2.18 3.83 14.10
N ASN A 281 3.49 3.59 14.14
CA ASN A 281 4.18 2.60 13.31
C ASN A 281 3.71 1.17 13.62
N LEU A 282 3.53 0.85 14.89
CA LEU A 282 2.97 -0.44 15.30
C LEU A 282 1.48 -0.53 14.94
N ARG A 283 0.74 0.57 15.14
CA ARG A 283 -0.72 0.64 14.97
C ARG A 283 -1.17 0.40 13.55
N VAL A 284 -0.39 0.81 12.55
CA VAL A 284 -0.73 0.50 11.14
C VAL A 284 -0.67 -1.00 10.84
N VAL A 285 0.07 -1.78 11.63
CA VAL A 285 0.08 -3.24 11.54
C VAL A 285 -1.01 -3.83 12.42
N THR A 286 -1.11 -3.43 13.69
CA THR A 286 -2.05 -4.04 14.66
C THR A 286 -3.51 -3.68 14.37
N ILE A 287 -3.81 -2.57 13.68
CA ILE A 287 -5.17 -2.30 13.16
C ILE A 287 -5.63 -3.37 12.17
N SER A 288 -4.71 -4.17 11.62
CA SER A 288 -5.03 -5.40 10.90
C SER A 288 -5.90 -5.15 9.67
N ALA A 289 -5.73 -4.00 9.00
CA ALA A 289 -6.55 -3.63 7.86
C ALA A 289 -6.08 -4.30 6.55
N ARG A 290 -4.77 -4.57 6.42
CA ARG A 290 -4.16 -5.14 5.20
C ARG A 290 -4.72 -6.50 4.77
N PRO A 291 -5.06 -7.44 5.68
CA PRO A 291 -5.76 -8.67 5.31
C PRO A 291 -7.05 -8.44 4.52
N PHE A 292 -7.86 -7.43 4.89
CA PHE A 292 -9.07 -7.06 4.12
C PHE A 292 -8.73 -6.51 2.73
N MET A 293 -7.65 -5.74 2.61
CA MET A 293 -7.17 -5.20 1.34
C MET A 293 -6.70 -6.32 0.41
N ILE A 294 -5.98 -7.32 0.94
CA ILE A 294 -5.55 -8.51 0.18
C ILE A 294 -6.76 -9.28 -0.35
N LEU A 295 -7.76 -9.53 0.50
CA LEU A 295 -8.99 -10.23 0.10
C LEU A 295 -9.79 -9.44 -0.95
N ALA A 296 -9.86 -8.12 -0.81
CA ALA A 296 -10.54 -7.26 -1.78
C ALA A 296 -9.82 -7.26 -3.14
N ARG A 297 -8.49 -7.16 -3.17
CA ARG A 297 -7.70 -7.29 -4.41
C ARG A 297 -7.89 -8.65 -5.07
N ALA A 298 -7.77 -9.73 -4.29
CA ALA A 298 -7.96 -11.08 -4.77
C ALA A 298 -9.36 -11.27 -5.36
N SER A 299 -10.40 -10.80 -4.67
CA SER A 299 -11.78 -10.87 -5.17
C SER A 299 -12.02 -10.06 -6.45
N LEU A 300 -11.25 -9.00 -6.69
CA LEU A 300 -11.36 -8.15 -7.87
C LEU A 300 -10.40 -8.56 -8.99
N ASN A 301 -9.71 -9.69 -8.86
CA ASN A 301 -8.70 -10.17 -9.80
C ASN A 301 -7.58 -9.13 -10.04
N ILE A 302 -7.16 -8.45 -8.96
CA ILE A 302 -6.03 -7.54 -8.95
C ILE A 302 -4.79 -8.31 -8.47
N PRO A 303 -3.66 -8.28 -9.20
CA PRO A 303 -2.43 -8.97 -8.80
C PRO A 303 -1.98 -8.57 -7.40
N GLY A 304 -1.53 -9.54 -6.60
CA GLY A 304 -1.04 -9.29 -5.24
C GLY A 304 0.14 -8.31 -5.19
N GLY A 305 0.95 -8.26 -6.26
CA GLY A 305 2.09 -7.36 -6.38
C GLY A 305 1.74 -5.91 -6.73
N MET A 306 0.48 -5.59 -7.05
CA MET A 306 0.06 -4.23 -7.45
C MET A 306 0.08 -3.22 -6.29
N SER A 307 0.26 -3.69 -5.05
CA SER A 307 0.55 -2.84 -3.89
C SER A 307 1.67 -3.49 -3.07
N ILE A 308 2.80 -2.80 -2.99
CA ILE A 308 4.02 -3.23 -2.28
C ILE A 308 4.07 -2.70 -0.84
N LEU A 309 2.95 -2.80 -0.13
CA LEU A 309 2.95 -2.64 1.32
C LEU A 309 3.57 -3.88 1.95
N GLY A 310 4.83 -3.79 2.39
CA GLY A 310 5.40 -4.79 3.29
C GLY A 310 5.30 -4.39 4.76
N ASN A 311 6.01 -5.12 5.60
CA ASN A 311 5.96 -4.93 7.05
C ASN A 311 6.94 -3.81 7.48
N PRO A 312 6.45 -2.68 8.04
CA PRO A 312 7.32 -1.63 8.56
C PRO A 312 8.16 -2.06 9.77
N LEU A 313 7.83 -3.19 10.41
CA LEU A 313 8.47 -3.68 11.62
C LEU A 313 9.65 -4.63 11.39
N LEU A 314 9.87 -5.10 10.15
CA LEU A 314 10.96 -6.05 9.87
C LEU A 314 12.30 -5.37 9.63
N ASP A 315 13.34 -5.87 10.29
CA ASP A 315 14.73 -5.47 10.04
C ASP A 315 15.11 -5.74 8.58
N GLY A 316 15.58 -4.69 7.89
CA GLY A 316 15.93 -4.79 6.48
C GLY A 316 14.73 -4.73 5.52
N TYR A 317 13.60 -4.16 5.94
CA TYR A 317 12.51 -3.78 5.03
C TYR A 317 13.03 -2.89 3.89
N GLN A 318 13.43 -3.54 2.80
CA GLN A 318 13.72 -2.89 1.54
C GLN A 318 12.38 -2.71 0.84
N ARG A 319 11.92 -1.46 0.76
CA ARG A 319 10.86 -1.13 -0.19
C ARG A 319 11.26 -1.72 -1.53
N TYR A 320 10.35 -2.46 -2.16
CA TYR A 320 10.62 -3.13 -3.42
C TYR A 320 11.25 -2.14 -4.42
N THR A 321 12.55 -2.25 -4.68
CA THR A 321 13.31 -1.29 -5.52
C THR A 321 13.18 -1.59 -7.01
N GLY A 322 12.26 -2.48 -7.37
CA GLY A 322 11.93 -2.76 -8.77
C GLY A 322 11.34 -1.53 -9.47
N LYS A 323 11.31 -1.56 -10.80
CA LYS A 323 10.59 -0.55 -11.60
C LYS A 323 9.10 -0.66 -11.27
N GLN A 324 8.60 0.25 -10.44
CA GLN A 324 7.18 0.38 -10.16
C GLN A 324 6.52 1.33 -11.15
N THR A 325 5.27 1.03 -11.47
CA THR A 325 4.40 1.97 -12.17
C THR A 325 3.92 3.07 -11.21
N GLU A 326 3.52 4.20 -11.77
CA GLU A 326 2.90 5.30 -11.01
C GLU A 326 1.65 4.81 -10.27
N THR A 327 0.85 3.94 -10.89
CA THR A 327 -0.38 3.41 -10.29
C THR A 327 -0.12 2.53 -9.08
N GLU A 328 0.90 1.66 -9.12
CA GLU A 328 1.30 0.83 -7.97
C GLU A 328 1.77 1.70 -6.79
N THR A 329 2.49 2.77 -7.10
CA THR A 329 2.97 3.73 -6.09
C THR A 329 1.79 4.45 -5.43
N GLU A 330 0.85 4.98 -6.22
CA GLU A 330 -0.32 5.69 -5.71
C GLU A 330 -1.26 4.78 -4.91
N LEU A 331 -1.45 3.53 -5.34
CA LEU A 331 -2.23 2.53 -4.59
C LEU A 331 -1.57 2.19 -3.26
N GLY A 332 -0.26 1.94 -3.24
CA GLY A 332 0.48 1.68 -2.00
C GLY A 332 0.40 2.85 -1.01
N CYS A 333 0.50 4.09 -1.50
CA CYS A 333 0.30 5.30 -0.70
C CYS A 333 -1.12 5.37 -0.15
N LEU A 334 -2.15 5.13 -0.96
CA LEU A 334 -3.55 5.16 -0.52
C LEU A 334 -3.84 4.11 0.56
N GLU A 335 -3.37 2.88 0.38
CA GLU A 335 -3.53 1.79 1.36
C GLU A 335 -2.78 2.09 2.68
N SER A 336 -1.61 2.71 2.60
CA SER A 336 -0.84 3.16 3.79
C SER A 336 -1.60 4.24 4.56
N THR A 337 -2.09 5.26 3.86
CA THR A 337 -2.89 6.34 4.45
C THR A 337 -4.16 5.77 5.09
N LEU A 338 -4.80 4.80 4.44
CA LEU A 338 -6.01 4.16 4.95
C LEU A 338 -5.75 3.39 6.26
N GLN A 339 -4.63 2.67 6.37
CA GLN A 339 -4.24 2.03 7.63
C GLN A 339 -4.08 3.03 8.77
N CYS A 340 -3.46 4.19 8.52
CA CYS A 340 -3.37 5.27 9.50
C CYS A 340 -4.76 5.81 9.90
N ILE A 341 -5.64 6.03 8.93
CA ILE A 341 -7.03 6.48 9.18
C ILE A 341 -7.74 5.48 10.10
N LEU A 342 -7.73 4.19 9.74
CA LEU A 342 -8.39 3.14 10.51
C LEU A 342 -7.80 3.00 11.92
N GLY A 343 -6.48 3.13 12.07
CA GLY A 343 -5.80 3.10 13.35
C GLY A 343 -6.24 4.26 14.26
N LEU A 344 -6.31 5.48 13.70
CA LEU A 344 -6.82 6.64 14.42
C LEU A 344 -8.32 6.52 14.73
N GLN A 345 -9.13 5.95 13.84
CA GLN A 345 -10.56 5.69 14.12
C GLN A 345 -10.71 4.78 15.34
N ASN A 346 -9.92 3.71 15.41
CA ASN A 346 -9.92 2.80 16.56
C ASN A 346 -9.57 3.55 17.85
N ASP A 347 -8.46 4.29 17.85
CA ASP A 347 -8.03 5.03 19.04
C ASP A 347 -9.04 6.13 19.44
N ILE A 348 -9.61 6.87 18.49
CA ILE A 348 -10.53 7.98 18.76
C ILE A 348 -11.88 7.47 19.28
N LEU A 349 -12.45 6.47 18.61
CA LEU A 349 -13.77 5.93 18.96
C LEU A 349 -13.69 4.97 20.16
N GLY A 350 -12.53 4.33 20.39
CA GLY A 350 -12.23 3.49 21.54
C GLY A 350 -11.74 4.23 22.78
N TRP A 351 -11.36 5.51 22.64
CA TRP A 351 -10.69 6.24 23.71
C TRP A 351 -11.42 6.22 25.06
N GLU A 352 -12.75 6.36 25.10
CA GLU A 352 -13.46 6.39 26.38
C GLU A 352 -13.38 5.06 27.13
N LYS A 353 -13.47 3.94 26.40
CA LYS A 353 -13.29 2.60 26.95
C LYS A 353 -11.86 2.43 27.45
N ASP A 354 -10.87 2.69 26.60
CA ASP A 354 -9.45 2.54 26.93
C ASP A 354 -9.07 3.41 28.13
N ASN A 355 -9.60 4.63 28.18
CA ASN A 355 -9.45 5.53 29.31
C ASN A 355 -10.05 4.93 30.60
N ALA A 356 -11.22 4.30 30.53
CA ALA A 356 -11.90 3.74 31.70
C ALA A 356 -11.18 2.48 32.23
N GLU A 357 -10.50 1.75 31.33
CA GLU A 357 -9.72 0.54 31.61
C GLU A 357 -8.24 0.84 31.93
N ASN A 358 -7.82 2.11 31.88
CA ASN A 358 -6.44 2.58 32.06
C ASN A 358 -5.45 1.94 31.06
N LEU A 359 -5.90 1.70 29.83
CA LEU A 359 -5.05 1.23 28.75
C LEU A 359 -4.23 2.41 28.20
N ASN A 360 -2.90 2.26 28.19
CA ASN A 360 -1.99 3.33 27.78
C ASN A 360 -1.70 3.34 26.28
N LEU A 361 -2.00 2.26 25.56
CA LEU A 361 -1.75 2.09 24.13
C LEU A 361 -2.91 2.64 23.30
N ASN A 362 -3.04 3.95 23.34
CA ASN A 362 -4.02 4.72 22.58
C ASN A 362 -3.41 6.10 22.30
N CYS A 363 -3.49 6.59 21.06
CA CYS A 363 -2.83 7.84 20.67
C CYS A 363 -3.27 9.03 21.52
N ILE A 364 -4.54 9.09 21.95
CA ILE A 364 -5.05 10.16 22.81
C ILE A 364 -4.47 10.02 24.23
N GLN A 365 -4.37 8.81 24.77
CA GLN A 365 -3.72 8.58 26.08
C GLN A 365 -2.23 8.93 26.06
N ILE A 366 -1.54 8.59 24.98
CA ILE A 366 -0.15 8.97 24.77
C ILE A 366 -0.01 10.50 24.71
N LEU A 367 -0.88 11.18 23.96
CA LEU A 367 -0.89 12.66 23.89
C LEU A 367 -1.21 13.30 25.25
N ILE A 368 -2.14 12.72 26.03
CA ILE A 368 -2.43 13.16 27.40
C ILE A 368 -1.18 13.02 28.28
N ALA A 369 -0.51 11.87 28.22
CA ALA A 369 0.70 11.61 29.00
C ALA A 369 1.88 12.51 28.62
N GLN A 370 1.95 12.94 27.36
CA GLN A 370 2.95 13.89 26.83
C GLN A 370 2.54 15.37 27.02
N GLY A 371 1.30 15.62 27.43
CA GLY A 371 0.76 16.94 27.71
C GLY A 371 1.53 17.66 28.81
N LYS A 372 1.38 18.99 28.88
CA LYS A 372 2.06 19.78 29.92
C LYS A 372 1.34 19.63 31.26
N ASP A 373 2.11 19.34 32.31
CA ASP A 373 1.64 19.25 33.72
C ASP A 373 0.90 20.52 34.22
N SER A 374 1.00 21.64 33.49
CA SER A 374 0.39 22.91 33.86
C SER A 374 -1.05 23.11 33.38
N MET A 375 -1.63 22.19 32.61
CA MET A 375 -3.03 22.29 32.16
C MET A 375 -3.96 21.50 33.08
N ASN A 376 -5.20 21.97 33.25
CA ASN A 376 -6.21 21.17 33.95
C ASN A 376 -6.52 19.90 33.13
N PRO A 377 -6.93 18.79 33.77
CA PRO A 377 -7.12 17.50 33.07
C PRO A 377 -8.13 17.56 31.93
N THR A 378 -9.23 18.29 32.11
CA THR A 378 -10.30 18.42 31.11
C THR A 378 -9.81 19.08 29.83
N ASP A 379 -9.01 20.14 29.95
CA ASP A 379 -8.44 20.85 28.81
C ASP A 379 -7.40 19.98 28.09
N THR A 380 -6.60 19.21 28.84
CA THR A 380 -5.66 18.23 28.26
C THR A 380 -6.42 17.17 27.46
N TYR A 381 -7.51 16.61 28.00
CA TYR A 381 -8.35 15.64 27.27
C TYR A 381 -8.93 16.23 25.99
N LYS A 382 -9.53 17.43 26.07
CA LYS A 382 -10.11 18.11 24.91
C LYS A 382 -9.06 18.39 23.84
N LEU A 383 -7.88 18.86 24.24
CA LEU A 383 -6.78 19.16 23.33
C LEU A 383 -6.30 17.89 22.63
N SER A 384 -5.97 16.83 23.38
CA SER A 384 -5.47 15.58 22.81
C SER A 384 -6.48 14.93 21.86
N LEU A 385 -7.76 14.87 22.24
CA LEU A 385 -8.82 14.34 21.38
C LEU A 385 -8.99 15.18 20.11
N THR A 386 -9.02 16.51 20.23
CA THR A 386 -9.14 17.41 19.07
C THR A 386 -7.94 17.27 18.14
N THR A 387 -6.73 17.12 18.68
CA THR A 387 -5.51 16.88 17.89
C THR A 387 -5.58 15.57 17.12
N ALA A 388 -6.04 14.48 17.74
CA ALA A 388 -6.22 13.20 17.05
C ALA A 388 -7.28 13.27 15.94
N ILE A 389 -8.43 13.91 16.21
CA ILE A 389 -9.51 14.11 15.24
C ILE A 389 -9.04 14.94 14.04
N GLU A 390 -8.32 16.03 14.28
CA GLU A 390 -7.81 16.89 13.21
C GLU A 390 -6.81 16.13 12.32
N ALA A 391 -5.90 15.36 12.92
CA ALA A 391 -4.98 14.52 12.18
C ALA A 391 -5.70 13.48 11.31
N HIS A 392 -6.68 12.77 11.90
CA HIS A 392 -7.52 11.83 11.17
C HIS A 392 -8.24 12.49 9.99
N ASN A 393 -8.92 13.62 10.22
CA ASN A 393 -9.71 14.28 9.20
C ASN A 393 -8.85 14.77 8.02
N GLN A 394 -7.62 15.22 8.30
CA GLN A 394 -6.67 15.60 7.25
C GLN A 394 -6.23 14.41 6.40
N LEU A 395 -5.98 13.24 7.02
CA LEU A 395 -5.67 12.03 6.27
C LEU A 395 -6.83 11.58 5.39
N VAL A 396 -8.07 11.68 5.89
CA VAL A 396 -9.26 11.34 5.08
C VAL A 396 -9.36 12.24 3.85
N ILE A 397 -9.13 13.54 4.01
CA ILE A 397 -9.09 14.49 2.87
C ILE A 397 -7.98 14.10 1.89
N SER A 398 -6.77 13.82 2.39
CA SER A 398 -5.61 13.37 1.58
C SER A 398 -5.92 12.09 0.80
N ALA A 399 -6.50 11.08 1.45
CA ALA A 399 -6.88 9.81 0.85
C ALA A 399 -7.95 9.97 -0.24
N VAL A 400 -8.97 10.81 0.01
CA VAL A 400 -10.02 11.09 -0.97
C VAL A 400 -9.48 11.84 -2.18
N SER A 401 -8.61 12.84 -1.98
CA SER A 401 -7.95 13.55 -3.08
C SER A 401 -7.11 12.60 -3.94
N ARG A 402 -6.31 11.74 -3.33
CA ARG A 402 -5.49 10.74 -4.04
C ARG A 402 -6.35 9.73 -4.79
N ALA A 403 -7.41 9.23 -4.15
CA ALA A 403 -8.35 8.34 -4.81
C ALA A 403 -8.98 9.00 -6.06
N PHE A 404 -9.30 10.29 -6.00
CA PHE A 404 -9.82 11.04 -7.14
C PHE A 404 -8.80 11.15 -8.28
N GLU A 405 -7.51 11.32 -7.97
CA GLU A 405 -6.43 11.34 -8.97
C GLU A 405 -6.32 9.98 -9.68
N ILE A 406 -6.31 8.87 -8.93
CA ILE A 406 -6.27 7.52 -9.49
C ILE A 406 -7.51 7.26 -10.38
N LEU A 407 -8.70 7.61 -9.89
CA LEU A 407 -9.97 7.35 -10.59
C LEU A 407 -10.10 8.12 -11.92
N ASN A 408 -9.58 9.34 -11.99
CA ASN A 408 -9.68 10.15 -13.21
C ASN A 408 -8.55 9.86 -14.21
N GLY A 409 -7.54 9.09 -13.79
CA GLY A 409 -6.25 8.99 -14.45
C GLY A 409 -5.48 10.30 -14.35
N SER A 410 -4.16 10.26 -14.23
CA SER A 410 -3.28 11.43 -14.32
C SER A 410 -3.47 12.12 -15.69
N ARG A 411 -4.50 12.96 -15.84
CA ARG A 411 -4.87 13.69 -17.08
C ARG A 411 -3.82 14.71 -17.54
N ASN A 412 -2.64 14.72 -16.92
CA ASN A 412 -1.57 15.70 -17.15
C ASN A 412 -0.29 15.08 -17.76
N ILE A 413 -0.40 14.00 -18.54
CA ILE A 413 0.64 13.70 -19.52
C ILE A 413 0.18 14.33 -20.84
N PRO A 414 0.78 15.45 -21.29
CA PRO A 414 0.55 15.95 -22.64
C PRO A 414 0.98 14.83 -23.58
N ASP A 415 0.04 14.37 -24.39
CA ASP A 415 0.26 13.36 -25.42
C ASP A 415 1.19 13.93 -26.51
N ASN A 416 2.49 13.94 -26.23
CA ASN A 416 3.53 14.32 -27.18
C ASN A 416 3.69 13.28 -28.31
N SER A 417 2.96 12.15 -28.26
CA SER A 417 2.92 11.13 -29.31
C SER A 417 2.21 11.64 -30.58
N SER A 418 1.28 12.59 -30.45
CA SER A 418 0.56 13.17 -31.59
C SER A 418 1.41 14.09 -32.49
N ARG A 419 2.69 14.31 -32.17
CA ARG A 419 3.60 15.18 -32.94
C ARG A 419 4.70 14.47 -33.73
N ARG A 420 4.70 13.13 -33.80
CA ARG A 420 5.71 12.34 -34.53
C ARG A 420 5.20 11.60 -35.77
N GLU A 421 3.97 11.85 -36.23
CA GLU A 421 3.51 11.41 -37.57
C GLU A 421 3.65 12.54 -38.59
N SER A 422 4.89 12.91 -38.90
CA SER A 422 5.26 13.72 -40.06
C SER A 422 6.78 13.75 -40.13
N LEU A 423 7.35 13.31 -41.27
CA LEU A 423 8.78 13.15 -41.59
C LEU A 423 9.32 11.73 -41.48
N VAL A 424 8.82 10.86 -42.36
CA VAL A 424 9.66 9.85 -43.02
C VAL A 424 9.72 10.21 -44.50
N PRO A 425 10.85 10.71 -45.05
CA PRO A 425 11.02 10.81 -46.49
C PRO A 425 11.31 9.43 -47.07
N SER A 426 10.53 9.04 -48.07
CA SER A 426 10.80 7.87 -48.91
C SER A 426 12.07 8.12 -49.73
N LEU A 427 13.05 7.23 -49.65
CA LEU A 427 14.13 7.16 -50.62
C LEU A 427 14.49 5.70 -50.89
N CYS A 428 13.88 5.15 -51.93
CA CYS A 428 14.47 4.09 -52.74
C CYS A 428 14.46 4.59 -54.19
N SER A 429 15.62 4.97 -54.72
CA SER A 429 15.94 4.80 -56.14
C SER A 429 17.44 5.08 -56.39
N SER A 430 18.12 4.03 -56.86
CA SER A 430 19.09 3.98 -57.96
C SER A 430 20.31 4.94 -58.02
N ASP A 431 21.45 4.26 -58.15
CA ASP A 431 22.55 4.49 -59.11
C ASP A 431 23.91 5.06 -58.64
N VAL A 432 24.88 4.11 -58.63
CA VAL A 432 26.18 4.09 -59.34
C VAL A 432 27.02 5.38 -59.35
N GLY A 433 28.24 5.29 -58.80
CA GLY A 433 29.31 6.24 -59.16
C GLY A 433 30.53 6.29 -58.25
N ASN A 434 31.39 5.27 -58.34
CA ASN A 434 32.85 5.35 -58.50
C ASN A 434 33.75 6.40 -57.79
N ILE A 435 34.90 5.87 -57.31
CA ILE A 435 36.27 6.46 -57.28
C ILE A 435 36.77 7.14 -55.97
N ALA A 436 37.57 6.33 -55.25
CA ALA A 436 38.98 6.53 -54.85
C ALA A 436 39.45 7.45 -53.70
N ASN A 437 40.34 6.82 -52.90
CA ASN A 437 41.64 7.26 -52.35
C ASN A 437 41.73 8.09 -51.05
N GLY A 438 42.66 7.61 -50.18
CA GLY A 438 43.40 8.37 -49.17
C GLY A 438 43.17 7.89 -47.74
N ARG A 439 43.95 6.95 -47.15
CA ARG A 439 45.27 7.13 -46.48
C ARG A 439 45.17 8.16 -45.32
N VAL A 440 45.44 7.87 -44.04
CA VAL A 440 46.78 7.69 -43.41
C VAL A 440 46.62 7.42 -41.89
N SER A 441 47.49 6.55 -41.34
CA SER A 441 48.06 6.38 -39.98
C SER A 441 47.15 6.26 -38.73
N ALA A 442 47.26 5.23 -37.88
CA ALA A 442 48.41 4.66 -37.15
C ALA A 442 48.87 5.48 -35.94
N GLU A 443 48.69 4.93 -34.73
CA GLU A 443 49.72 4.91 -33.68
C GLU A 443 49.40 3.86 -32.60
N ALA A 444 50.45 3.32 -32.01
CA ALA A 444 50.51 2.06 -31.29
C ALA A 444 50.66 2.24 -29.77
N SER A 445 50.20 1.21 -29.04
CA SER A 445 50.71 0.46 -27.85
C SER A 445 51.97 0.97 -27.08
N PRO A 446 52.36 0.46 -25.88
CA PRO A 446 51.97 -0.82 -25.25
C PRO A 446 51.88 -0.84 -23.69
N GLY A 447 51.52 -2.02 -23.14
CA GLY A 447 51.67 -2.34 -21.72
C GLY A 447 51.30 -3.79 -21.38
N THR A 448 52.30 -4.66 -21.37
CA THR A 448 52.32 -6.12 -21.16
C THR A 448 52.15 -6.58 -19.71
N SER A 449 51.48 -7.71 -19.45
CA SER A 449 52.10 -8.90 -18.80
C SER A 449 51.23 -10.16 -18.88
N THR A 450 51.88 -11.24 -19.27
CA THR A 450 51.51 -12.66 -19.43
C THR A 450 51.44 -13.45 -18.12
N VAL A 451 50.60 -14.50 -18.02
CA VAL A 451 50.98 -15.89 -17.63
C VAL A 451 50.00 -16.91 -18.25
N ASP A 452 50.58 -18.07 -18.56
CA ASP A 452 50.29 -19.21 -19.42
C ASP A 452 49.27 -20.32 -19.03
N LEU A 453 48.87 -21.04 -20.10
CA LEU A 453 48.71 -22.51 -20.32
C LEU A 453 47.64 -23.34 -19.57
N CYS A 454 46.67 -23.88 -20.34
CA CYS A 454 46.59 -25.33 -20.69
C CYS A 454 45.36 -25.66 -21.58
N SER A 455 45.60 -26.27 -22.75
CA SER A 455 44.61 -26.96 -23.61
C SER A 455 44.46 -28.45 -23.18
N PRO A 456 43.45 -29.23 -23.63
CA PRO A 456 43.42 -29.76 -25.01
C PRO A 456 42.02 -29.93 -25.69
N THR A 457 42.01 -29.63 -26.98
CA THR A 457 41.46 -30.35 -28.16
C THR A 457 40.30 -31.36 -28.01
N THR A 458 39.22 -31.17 -28.80
CA THR A 458 38.53 -32.27 -29.51
C THR A 458 37.89 -31.76 -30.82
N GLN A 459 37.81 -32.65 -31.80
CA GLN A 459 37.73 -32.46 -33.25
C GLN A 459 36.36 -32.13 -33.84
N GLN A 460 36.45 -31.61 -35.07
CA GLN A 460 35.45 -31.44 -36.13
C GLN A 460 34.59 -32.68 -36.42
N GLN A 461 33.36 -32.43 -36.87
CA GLN A 461 32.72 -33.20 -37.96
C GLN A 461 31.64 -32.33 -38.66
N GLN A 462 31.90 -31.95 -39.91
CA GLN A 462 30.90 -31.52 -40.90
C GLN A 462 30.58 -32.71 -41.81
N PRO A 463 29.31 -32.93 -42.22
CA PRO A 463 29.00 -33.85 -43.30
C PRO A 463 29.03 -33.17 -44.68
N ARG A 464 29.49 -33.98 -45.65
CA ARG A 464 29.68 -33.72 -47.07
C ARG A 464 28.37 -33.51 -47.82
N GLU A 465 28.36 -32.56 -48.75
CA GLU A 465 27.39 -32.47 -49.84
C GLU A 465 27.82 -33.40 -51.00
N ALA A 466 26.85 -34.06 -51.61
CA ALA A 466 27.03 -34.97 -52.73
C ALA A 466 26.79 -34.22 -54.05
N GLU A 467 27.74 -34.37 -54.97
CA GLU A 467 27.62 -34.02 -56.39
C GLU A 467 26.56 -34.91 -57.06
N VAL A 468 25.66 -34.30 -57.83
CA VAL A 468 24.87 -34.99 -58.86
C VAL A 468 24.94 -34.16 -60.13
N ASP A 469 25.56 -34.75 -61.14
CA ASP A 469 25.59 -34.30 -62.53
C ASP A 469 24.18 -34.17 -63.10
N ILE A 470 23.86 -33.02 -63.71
CA ILE A 470 22.73 -32.89 -64.63
C ILE A 470 23.22 -32.26 -65.93
N VAL A 471 22.95 -33.02 -66.99
CA VAL A 471 23.26 -32.83 -68.40
C VAL A 471 22.49 -31.65 -68.99
N ASP A 472 23.21 -30.82 -69.76
CA ASP A 472 22.66 -29.80 -70.66
C ASP A 472 21.80 -30.45 -71.76
N THR A 473 20.54 -30.02 -71.86
CA THR A 473 19.78 -30.11 -73.11
C THR A 473 19.03 -28.82 -73.34
N ASP A 474 19.30 -28.24 -74.52
CA ASP A 474 18.70 -27.06 -75.11
C ASP A 474 17.16 -27.12 -75.14
N SER A 475 16.50 -26.10 -74.57
CA SER A 475 15.22 -25.61 -75.08
C SER A 475 14.96 -24.14 -74.64
N GLU A 476 15.54 -23.19 -75.37
CA GLU A 476 15.10 -21.80 -75.35
C GLU A 476 13.82 -21.65 -76.18
N ALA A 477 12.64 -21.73 -75.55
CA ALA A 477 11.39 -21.21 -76.17
C ALA A 477 10.19 -20.95 -75.24
N GLU A 478 10.17 -21.36 -73.96
CA GLU A 478 8.97 -21.18 -73.10
C GLU A 478 9.21 -20.45 -71.76
N SER A 479 10.41 -19.90 -71.50
CA SER A 479 10.78 -19.41 -70.15
C SER A 479 10.42 -17.95 -69.83
N ARG A 480 9.80 -17.19 -70.74
CA ARG A 480 9.37 -15.80 -70.47
C ARG A 480 7.98 -15.68 -69.86
N SER A 481 7.09 -16.65 -70.09
CA SER A 481 5.72 -16.63 -69.53
C SER A 481 5.67 -17.10 -68.06
N THR A 482 6.49 -18.07 -67.66
CA THR A 482 6.52 -18.62 -66.29
C THR A 482 7.26 -17.73 -65.28
N ARG A 483 8.21 -16.88 -65.72
CA ARG A 483 8.88 -15.90 -64.86
C ARG A 483 8.00 -14.71 -64.47
N GLU A 484 7.13 -14.23 -65.37
CA GLU A 484 6.19 -13.14 -65.05
C GLU A 484 5.07 -13.60 -64.11
N VAL A 485 4.58 -14.84 -64.25
CA VAL A 485 3.59 -15.42 -63.32
C VAL A 485 4.21 -15.67 -61.93
N SER A 486 5.47 -16.08 -61.86
CA SER A 486 6.18 -16.28 -60.59
C SER A 486 6.42 -14.97 -59.82
N PHE A 487 6.80 -13.88 -60.50
CA PHE A 487 6.96 -12.56 -59.84
C PHE A 487 5.63 -11.98 -59.34
N CYS A 488 4.53 -12.17 -60.08
CA CYS A 488 3.20 -11.76 -59.63
C CYS A 488 2.73 -12.57 -58.40
N LEU A 489 2.98 -13.88 -58.36
CA LEU A 489 2.61 -14.74 -57.23
C LEU A 489 3.44 -14.44 -55.97
N PHE A 490 4.75 -14.18 -56.09
CA PHE A 490 5.59 -13.76 -54.96
C PHE A 490 5.20 -12.36 -54.44
N GLY A 491 4.87 -11.42 -55.32
CA GLY A 491 4.37 -10.10 -54.92
C GLY A 491 3.00 -10.14 -54.22
N GLN A 492 2.11 -11.07 -54.62
CA GLN A 492 0.84 -11.30 -53.93
C GLN A 492 1.02 -12.02 -52.59
N ALA A 493 1.93 -12.99 -52.50
CA ALA A 493 2.26 -13.68 -51.24
C ALA A 493 2.89 -12.73 -50.20
N ALA A 494 3.77 -11.82 -50.63
CA ALA A 494 4.35 -10.79 -49.75
C ALA A 494 3.30 -9.79 -49.24
N LYS A 495 2.39 -9.33 -50.10
CA LYS A 495 1.26 -8.46 -49.70
C LYS A 495 0.30 -9.18 -48.75
N PHE A 496 0.04 -10.47 -48.99
CA PHE A 496 -0.80 -11.29 -48.12
C PHE A 496 -0.15 -11.52 -46.74
N SER A 497 1.16 -11.82 -46.70
CA SER A 497 1.92 -11.95 -45.44
C SER A 497 1.95 -10.64 -44.66
N GLN A 498 2.09 -9.50 -45.33
CA GLN A 498 2.05 -8.18 -44.69
C GLN A 498 0.66 -7.86 -44.15
N SER A 499 -0.40 -8.15 -44.91
CA SER A 499 -1.78 -8.00 -44.44
C SER A 499 -2.12 -8.90 -43.24
N ILE A 500 -1.65 -10.16 -43.21
CA ILE A 500 -1.81 -11.04 -42.04
C ILE A 500 -1.09 -10.46 -40.82
N THR A 501 0.12 -9.94 -41.01
CA THR A 501 0.90 -9.32 -39.91
C THR A 501 0.20 -8.07 -39.38
N GLU A 502 -0.34 -7.23 -40.25
CA GLU A 502 -1.08 -6.02 -39.85
C GLU A 502 -2.40 -6.34 -39.16
N ILE A 503 -3.15 -7.36 -39.63
CA ILE A 503 -4.37 -7.83 -38.98
C ILE A 503 -4.03 -8.39 -37.59
N SER A 504 -3.02 -9.25 -37.48
CA SER A 504 -2.56 -9.80 -36.20
C SER A 504 -2.09 -8.70 -35.23
N CYS A 505 -1.40 -7.66 -35.74
CA CYS A 505 -1.00 -6.52 -34.92
C CYS A 505 -2.19 -5.67 -34.45
N ARG A 506 -3.22 -5.48 -35.29
CA ARG A 506 -4.44 -4.77 -34.90
C ARG A 506 -5.24 -5.54 -33.85
N GLU A 507 -5.40 -6.85 -34.04
CA GLU A 507 -6.07 -7.73 -33.08
C GLU A 507 -5.31 -7.77 -31.74
N ALA A 508 -3.98 -7.89 -31.76
CA ALA A 508 -3.16 -7.84 -30.56
C ALA A 508 -3.29 -6.50 -29.81
N ARG A 509 -3.29 -5.37 -30.52
CA ARG A 509 -3.50 -4.04 -29.90
C ARG A 509 -4.90 -3.89 -29.30
N ALA A 510 -5.93 -4.40 -29.97
CA ALA A 510 -7.30 -4.38 -29.46
C ALA A 510 -7.40 -5.20 -28.17
N LEU A 511 -6.82 -6.40 -28.14
CA LEU A 511 -6.77 -7.25 -26.95
C LEU A 511 -6.01 -6.60 -25.79
N ILE A 512 -4.87 -5.95 -26.06
CA ILE A 512 -4.11 -5.21 -25.04
C ILE A 512 -4.94 -4.06 -24.49
N HIS A 513 -5.57 -3.26 -25.36
CA HIS A 513 -6.42 -2.16 -24.95
C HIS A 513 -7.61 -2.63 -24.10
N ASP A 514 -8.28 -3.71 -24.50
CA ASP A 514 -9.39 -4.29 -23.74
C ASP A 514 -8.94 -4.79 -22.37
N GLN A 515 -7.76 -5.42 -22.29
CA GLN A 515 -7.17 -5.85 -21.03
C GLN A 515 -6.83 -4.67 -20.11
N GLU A 516 -6.23 -3.59 -20.64
CA GLU A 516 -5.95 -2.36 -19.90
C GLU A 516 -7.23 -1.70 -19.36
N GLN A 517 -8.32 -1.69 -20.15
CA GLN A 517 -9.61 -1.14 -19.70
C GLN A 517 -10.22 -2.00 -18.58
N ILE A 518 -10.12 -3.32 -18.68
CA ILE A 518 -10.59 -4.25 -17.63
C ILE A 518 -9.79 -4.04 -16.34
N GLU A 519 -8.46 -3.97 -16.44
CA GLU A 519 -7.58 -3.72 -15.31
C GLU A 519 -7.88 -2.37 -14.64
N ARG A 520 -7.98 -1.30 -15.44
CA ARG A 520 -8.37 0.02 -14.95
C ARG A 520 -9.71 0.01 -14.23
N LYS A 521 -10.71 -0.71 -14.76
CA LYS A 521 -12.03 -0.84 -14.13
C LYS A 521 -11.92 -1.53 -12.76
N ARG A 522 -11.11 -2.59 -12.64
CA ARG A 522 -10.85 -3.30 -11.38
C ARG A 522 -10.17 -2.39 -10.36
N ILE A 523 -9.14 -1.65 -10.77
CA ILE A 523 -8.44 -0.68 -9.92
C ILE A 523 -9.41 0.40 -9.42
N CYS A 524 -10.25 0.95 -10.30
CA CYS A 524 -11.27 1.93 -9.92
C CYS A 524 -12.27 1.37 -8.90
N GLN A 525 -12.71 0.12 -9.05
CA GLN A 525 -13.57 -0.54 -8.07
C GLN A 525 -12.85 -0.72 -6.74
N TYR A 526 -11.59 -1.14 -6.77
CA TYR A 526 -10.78 -1.35 -5.58
C TYR A 526 -10.54 -0.05 -4.79
N VAL A 527 -10.20 1.05 -5.45
CA VAL A 527 -10.05 2.38 -4.81
C VAL A 527 -11.33 2.79 -4.08
N ARG A 528 -12.49 2.54 -4.68
CA ARG A 528 -13.78 2.82 -4.02
C ARG A 528 -14.03 1.92 -2.82
N VAL A 529 -13.63 0.65 -2.89
CA VAL A 529 -13.69 -0.29 -1.76
C VAL A 529 -12.78 0.18 -0.62
N LEU A 530 -11.57 0.65 -0.91
CA LEU A 530 -10.65 1.19 0.09
C LEU A 530 -11.25 2.38 0.85
N LEU A 531 -11.83 3.36 0.15
CA LEU A 531 -12.51 4.47 0.81
C LEU A 531 -13.71 4.01 1.65
N ASN A 532 -14.45 3.00 1.15
CA ASN A 532 -15.58 2.42 1.87
C ASN A 532 -15.14 1.69 3.15
N MET A 533 -13.95 1.10 3.21
CA MET A 533 -13.41 0.49 4.44
C MET A 533 -13.30 1.52 5.58
N ALA A 534 -12.77 2.73 5.31
CA ALA A 534 -12.72 3.81 6.31
C ALA A 534 -14.09 4.27 6.78
N ASN A 535 -15.07 4.31 5.87
CA ASN A 535 -16.44 4.62 6.25
C ASN A 535 -17.05 3.52 7.11
N GLY A 536 -16.93 2.28 6.65
CA GLY A 536 -17.56 1.12 7.26
C GLY A 536 -17.01 0.83 8.65
N MET A 537 -15.70 0.95 8.84
CA MET A 537 -15.05 0.76 10.13
C MET A 537 -15.54 1.76 11.19
N ALA A 538 -15.57 3.06 10.85
CA ALA A 538 -16.07 4.09 11.77
C ALA A 538 -17.54 3.86 12.17
N ASN A 539 -18.41 3.56 11.20
CA ASN A 539 -19.82 3.29 11.46
C ASN A 539 -20.03 2.01 12.27
N TRP A 540 -19.22 0.98 12.04
CA TRP A 540 -19.24 -0.23 12.85
C TRP A 540 -18.79 0.08 14.28
N MET A 541 -17.65 0.74 14.50
CA MET A 541 -17.10 1.05 15.83
C MET A 541 -18.11 1.81 16.70
N ILE A 542 -18.78 2.83 16.14
CA ILE A 542 -19.77 3.65 16.85
C ILE A 542 -20.96 2.82 17.35
N ALA A 543 -21.36 1.80 16.59
CA ALA A 543 -22.49 0.94 16.94
C ALA A 543 -22.09 -0.38 17.61
N CYS A 544 -20.79 -0.65 17.76
CA CYS A 544 -20.26 -1.93 18.21
C CYS A 544 -20.24 -2.02 19.74
N LYS A 545 -20.72 -3.13 20.27
CA LYS A 545 -20.73 -3.39 21.72
C LYS A 545 -19.32 -3.48 22.32
N ARG A 546 -18.29 -3.83 21.53
CA ARG A 546 -16.89 -3.84 22.00
C ARG A 546 -16.36 -2.45 22.37
N TYR A 547 -16.96 -1.38 21.87
CA TYR A 547 -16.59 0.02 22.12
C TYR A 547 -17.48 0.71 23.16
N ALA A 548 -18.51 0.01 23.65
CA ALA A 548 -19.40 0.55 24.66
C ALA A 548 -18.64 0.73 25.99
N VAL A 549 -18.67 1.96 26.53
CA VAL A 549 -18.18 2.23 27.88
C VAL A 549 -19.06 1.47 28.86
N LYS A 550 -18.47 0.54 29.63
CA LYS A 550 -19.19 -0.12 30.72
C LYS A 550 -19.52 0.94 31.77
N ASN A 551 -20.78 1.32 31.88
CA ASN A 551 -21.24 2.11 33.02
C ASN A 551 -20.94 1.28 34.27
N LYS A 552 -20.02 1.75 35.12
CA LYS A 552 -19.84 1.20 36.46
C LYS A 552 -21.14 1.51 37.22
N CYS A 553 -22.05 0.55 37.26
CA CYS A 553 -23.20 0.57 38.16
C CYS A 553 -22.74 0.49 39.61
#